data_AF-A0A150UWW5-F1
#
_entry.id   AF-A0A150UWW5-F1
#
_cell.length_a   1.000
_cell.length_b   1.000
_cell.length_c   1.000
_cell.angle_alpha   90.00
_cell.angle_beta   90.00
_cell.angle_gamma   90.00
#
_symmetry.space_group_name_H-M   'P 1'
#
loop_
_entity.id
_entity.type
_entity.pdbx_description
1 polymer ?
#
loop_
_entity_poly.entity_id
_entity_poly.type
_entity_poly.pdbx_seq_one_letter_code
_entity_poly.pdbx_strand_id
1 'polypeptide(L)'
;MPRITISIVAPGHDLDQEFLSYELPGDLSIGDLKGFISAETDLPASSQQFYLNSVPINGDKQSLDEAGIKDGDMLAMLMRSAEQPNNMGGQRLQQPQGQQRRASNADADEIETARLSIMGNPRAMAQVREQRPALAQAVSDPIRFREVWMEMTPVIDLRSNKLVFGDGNEVSFLGEADIPKQMEEALQSEPTVQGPNGTAIGGRSGTVRPANGFQ
;
A
#
# COMPACT_ATOMS: atom_id res chain seq x y z
N MET A 1 -2.05 -28.50 12.39
CA MET A 1 -2.12 -27.85 11.07
C MET A 1 -2.10 -26.36 11.33
N PRO A 2 -1.06 -25.61 10.93
CA PRO A 2 -1.03 -24.17 11.11
C PRO A 2 -2.24 -23.51 10.44
N ARG A 3 -2.88 -22.60 11.17
CA ARG A 3 -3.85 -21.66 10.64
C ARG A 3 -3.10 -20.46 10.08
N ILE A 4 -3.28 -20.17 8.80
CA ILE A 4 -2.60 -19.08 8.10
C ILE A 4 -3.66 -18.11 7.57
N THR A 5 -3.39 -16.82 7.69
CA THR A 5 -4.24 -15.77 7.11
C THR A 5 -3.52 -15.10 5.94
N ILE A 6 -4.23 -14.89 4.84
CA ILE A 6 -3.70 -14.26 3.63
C ILE A 6 -4.44 -12.96 3.43
N SER A 7 -3.71 -11.85 3.46
CA SER A 7 -4.21 -10.53 3.08
C SER A 7 -3.96 -10.32 1.58
N ILE A 8 -5.03 -10.13 0.83
CA ILE A 8 -4.99 -9.90 -0.61
C ILE A 8 -4.82 -8.41 -0.86
N VAL A 9 -3.76 -8.07 -1.59
CA VAL A 9 -3.50 -6.72 -2.10
C VAL A 9 -3.59 -6.80 -3.62
N ALA A 10 -4.74 -6.41 -4.15
CA ALA A 10 -5.12 -6.58 -5.54
C ALA A 10 -5.75 -5.27 -6.06
N PRO A 11 -4.94 -4.21 -6.27
CA PRO A 11 -5.47 -2.90 -6.60
C PRO A 11 -6.40 -2.94 -7.83
N GLY A 12 -7.63 -2.47 -7.66
CA GLY A 12 -8.64 -2.45 -8.72
C GLY A 12 -9.33 -3.80 -9.01
N HIS A 13 -9.15 -4.79 -8.13
CA HIS A 13 -9.89 -6.05 -8.13
C HIS A 13 -10.94 -6.06 -7.00
N ASP A 14 -12.02 -6.83 -7.17
CA ASP A 14 -13.08 -6.95 -6.16
C ASP A 14 -12.61 -7.64 -4.86
N LEU A 15 -11.41 -8.25 -4.89
CA LEU A 15 -10.78 -8.95 -3.76
C LEU A 15 -9.71 -8.08 -3.06
N ASP A 16 -9.60 -6.80 -3.41
CA ASP A 16 -8.63 -5.90 -2.77
C ASP A 16 -8.96 -5.73 -1.28
N GLN A 17 -7.95 -5.86 -0.43
CA GLN A 17 -8.07 -5.84 1.04
C GLN A 17 -8.88 -7.00 1.64
N GLU A 18 -9.12 -8.08 0.89
CA GLU A 18 -9.77 -9.28 1.42
C GLU A 18 -8.81 -10.14 2.25
N PHE A 19 -9.37 -10.91 3.20
CA PHE A 19 -8.63 -11.85 4.02
C PHE A 19 -9.15 -13.28 3.83
N LEU A 20 -8.26 -14.20 3.45
CA LEU A 20 -8.56 -15.63 3.40
C LEU A 20 -7.87 -16.35 4.57
N SER A 21 -8.56 -17.31 5.19
CA SER A 21 -8.00 -18.08 6.30
C SER A 21 -8.04 -19.57 5.98
N TYR A 22 -6.88 -20.22 6.07
CA TYR A 22 -6.74 -21.64 5.76
C TYR A 22 -6.08 -22.40 6.90
N GLU A 23 -6.51 -23.65 7.10
CA GLU A 23 -5.79 -24.62 7.93
C GLU A 23 -5.03 -25.57 7.01
N LEU A 24 -3.71 -25.36 6.89
CA LEU A 24 -2.86 -26.09 5.95
C LEU A 24 -1.80 -26.88 6.70
N PRO A 25 -1.32 -28.00 6.16
CA PRO A 25 -0.18 -28.71 6.75
C PRO A 25 1.14 -28.00 6.39
N GLY A 26 2.13 -28.01 7.31
CA GLY A 26 3.37 -27.24 7.15
C GLY A 26 4.32 -27.74 6.05
N ASP A 27 4.16 -29.00 5.65
CA ASP A 27 4.87 -29.63 4.53
C ASP A 27 4.25 -29.34 3.16
N LEU A 28 3.10 -28.62 3.12
CA LEU A 28 2.48 -28.19 1.88
C LEU A 28 3.42 -27.26 1.10
N SER A 29 3.50 -27.43 -0.22
CA SER A 29 4.32 -26.57 -1.06
C SER A 29 3.67 -25.21 -1.31
N ILE A 30 4.49 -24.18 -1.54
CA ILE A 30 4.01 -22.86 -1.98
C ILE A 30 3.26 -22.95 -3.32
N GLY A 31 3.65 -23.88 -4.20
CA GLY A 31 2.94 -24.15 -5.45
C GLY A 31 1.52 -24.65 -5.25
N ASP A 32 1.32 -25.56 -4.30
CA ASP A 32 -0.01 -26.08 -3.96
C ASP A 32 -0.88 -25.00 -3.30
N LEU A 33 -0.30 -24.17 -2.42
CA LEU A 33 -0.98 -23.01 -1.85
C LEU A 33 -1.50 -22.06 -2.94
N LYS A 34 -0.65 -21.71 -3.92
CA LYS A 34 -1.05 -20.92 -5.09
C LYS A 34 -2.18 -21.58 -5.87
N GLY A 35 -2.12 -22.90 -6.02
CA GLY A 35 -3.17 -23.71 -6.66
C GLY A 35 -4.51 -23.59 -5.95
N PHE A 36 -4.53 -23.72 -4.62
CA PHE A 36 -5.75 -23.57 -3.81
C PHE A 36 -6.37 -22.19 -3.96
N ILE A 37 -5.57 -21.14 -3.81
CA ILE A 37 -6.04 -19.76 -3.91
C ILE A 37 -6.54 -19.48 -5.33
N SER A 38 -5.86 -19.99 -6.36
CA SER A 38 -6.31 -19.83 -7.74
C SER A 38 -7.67 -20.47 -7.99
N ALA A 39 -7.93 -21.63 -7.37
CA ALA A 39 -9.19 -22.34 -7.52
C ALA A 39 -10.36 -21.67 -6.77
N GLU A 40 -10.06 -20.92 -5.70
CA GLU A 40 -11.09 -20.24 -4.88
C GLU A 40 -11.36 -18.80 -5.31
N THR A 41 -10.34 -18.10 -5.82
CA THR A 41 -10.41 -16.66 -6.13
C THR A 41 -10.48 -16.34 -7.63
N ASP A 42 -10.35 -17.36 -8.49
CA ASP A 42 -10.14 -17.22 -9.94
C ASP A 42 -8.89 -16.39 -10.33
N LEU A 43 -8.01 -16.09 -9.38
CA LEU A 43 -6.77 -15.36 -9.62
C LEU A 43 -5.67 -16.28 -10.15
N PRO A 44 -4.97 -15.95 -11.25
CA PRO A 44 -3.96 -16.85 -11.82
C PRO A 44 -2.73 -16.96 -10.92
N ALA A 45 -2.31 -18.19 -10.59
CA ALA A 45 -1.12 -18.51 -9.78
C ALA A 45 0.15 -17.74 -10.20
N SER A 46 0.32 -17.49 -11.50
CA SER A 46 1.47 -16.77 -12.05
C SER A 46 1.52 -15.29 -11.65
N SER A 47 0.37 -14.70 -11.35
CA SER A 47 0.24 -13.31 -10.87
C SER A 47 0.46 -13.17 -9.37
N GLN A 48 0.40 -14.27 -8.61
CA GLN A 48 0.43 -14.24 -7.14
C GLN A 48 1.87 -14.15 -6.62
N GLN A 49 2.18 -13.10 -5.85
CA GLN A 49 3.44 -12.94 -5.13
C GLN A 49 3.19 -12.87 -3.62
N PHE A 50 3.78 -13.78 -2.85
CA PHE A 50 3.63 -13.83 -1.40
C PHE A 50 4.78 -13.15 -0.67
N TYR A 51 4.46 -12.54 0.47
CA TYR A 51 5.40 -11.95 1.40
C TYR A 51 5.08 -12.37 2.82
N LEU A 52 6.10 -12.78 3.57
CA LEU A 52 6.05 -13.00 5.01
C LEU A 52 6.92 -11.94 5.68
N ASN A 53 6.35 -11.09 6.55
CA ASN A 53 7.08 -10.01 7.24
C ASN A 53 7.92 -9.13 6.29
N SER A 54 7.35 -8.78 5.12
CA SER A 54 8.02 -8.03 4.02
C SER A 54 9.11 -8.77 3.25
N VAL A 55 9.36 -10.05 3.55
CA VAL A 55 10.29 -10.90 2.81
C VAL A 55 9.53 -11.67 1.72
N PRO A 56 9.89 -11.53 0.43
CA PRO A 56 9.23 -12.26 -0.64
C PRO A 56 9.52 -13.76 -0.53
N ILE A 57 8.46 -14.56 -0.62
CA ILE A 57 8.57 -16.01 -0.71
C ILE A 57 8.71 -16.38 -2.19
N ASN A 58 9.83 -16.99 -2.54
CA ASN A 58 10.18 -17.32 -3.92
C ASN A 58 10.18 -18.83 -4.13
N GLY A 59 9.72 -19.23 -5.31
CA GLY A 59 9.72 -20.63 -5.74
C GLY A 59 8.50 -21.41 -5.25
N ASP A 60 8.10 -22.39 -6.07
CA ASP A 60 6.88 -23.17 -5.85
C ASP A 60 7.14 -24.51 -5.13
N LYS A 61 8.42 -24.89 -5.00
CA LYS A 61 8.84 -26.20 -4.44
C LYS A 61 9.10 -26.17 -2.94
N GLN A 62 9.32 -24.99 -2.39
CA GLN A 62 9.58 -24.80 -0.97
C GLN A 62 8.30 -25.10 -0.17
N SER A 63 8.43 -25.69 1.01
CA SER A 63 7.30 -25.90 1.90
C SER A 63 6.96 -24.66 2.73
N LEU A 64 5.77 -24.63 3.34
CA LEU A 64 5.38 -23.56 4.26
C LEU A 64 6.33 -23.46 5.47
N ASP A 65 6.72 -24.60 6.05
CA ASP A 65 7.67 -24.66 7.17
C ASP A 65 9.06 -24.15 6.78
N GLU A 66 9.56 -24.51 5.58
CA GLU A 66 10.85 -24.03 5.07
C GLU A 66 10.82 -22.52 4.75
N ALA A 67 9.64 -22.00 4.39
CA ALA A 67 9.39 -20.56 4.28
C ALA A 67 9.28 -19.84 5.63
N GLY A 68 9.33 -20.58 6.73
CA GLY A 68 9.24 -20.04 8.08
C GLY A 68 7.82 -19.64 8.47
N ILE A 69 6.80 -20.10 7.73
CA ILE A 69 5.40 -19.80 7.97
C ILE A 69 4.90 -20.70 9.11
N LYS A 70 4.30 -20.08 10.13
CA LYS A 70 3.84 -20.73 11.36
C LYS A 70 2.34 -20.52 11.56
N ASP A 71 1.82 -21.19 12.58
CA ASP A 71 0.45 -20.99 13.04
C ASP A 71 0.22 -19.54 13.48
N GLY A 72 -0.85 -18.94 12.97
CA GLY A 72 -1.23 -17.56 13.22
C GLY A 72 -0.53 -16.53 12.33
N ASP A 73 0.34 -16.94 11.41
CA ASP A 73 1.05 -16.00 10.54
C ASP A 73 0.11 -15.37 9.49
N MET A 74 0.41 -14.11 9.18
CA MET A 74 -0.25 -13.34 8.14
C MET A 74 0.69 -13.18 6.94
N LEU A 75 0.22 -13.61 5.77
CA LEU A 75 0.90 -13.46 4.49
C LEU A 75 0.26 -12.32 3.70
N ALA A 76 1.06 -11.45 3.10
CA ALA A 76 0.57 -10.53 2.09
C ALA A 76 0.69 -11.19 0.72
N MET A 77 -0.41 -11.24 -0.03
CA MET A 77 -0.44 -11.66 -1.43
C MET A 77 -0.64 -10.44 -2.31
N LEU A 78 0.39 -10.07 -3.07
CA LEU A 78 0.29 -9.01 -4.06
C LEU A 78 0.00 -9.64 -5.42
N MET A 79 -1.02 -9.11 -6.10
CA MET A 79 -1.22 -9.39 -7.52
C MET A 79 -0.22 -8.59 -8.35
N ARG A 80 0.71 -9.28 -8.97
CA ARG A 80 1.51 -8.73 -10.06
C ARG A 80 0.68 -8.82 -11.34
N SER A 81 0.52 -7.69 -12.01
CA SER A 81 0.11 -7.71 -13.41
C SER A 81 1.04 -8.67 -14.14
N ALA A 82 0.51 -9.64 -14.88
CA ALA A 82 1.34 -10.43 -15.78
C ALA A 82 2.08 -9.44 -16.67
N GLU A 83 3.39 -9.35 -16.50
CA GLU A 83 4.23 -8.42 -17.25
C GLU A 83 3.89 -8.61 -18.73
N GLN A 84 3.43 -7.51 -19.34
CA GLN A 84 3.49 -7.36 -20.79
C GLN A 84 4.93 -7.73 -21.18
N PRO A 85 5.14 -8.63 -22.15
CA PRO A 85 6.48 -8.98 -22.59
C PRO A 85 7.18 -7.70 -23.02
N ASN A 86 8.27 -7.43 -22.31
CA ASN A 86 9.21 -6.36 -22.50
C ASN A 86 9.57 -6.25 -24.00
N ASN A 87 8.92 -5.33 -24.71
CA ASN A 87 9.24 -5.02 -26.08
C ASN A 87 9.65 -3.55 -26.14
N MET A 88 10.88 -3.26 -25.72
CA MET A 88 11.66 -2.17 -26.29
C MET A 88 13.16 -2.42 -26.08
N GLY A 89 13.84 -2.52 -27.22
CA GLY A 89 15.24 -2.90 -27.36
C GLY A 89 16.23 -1.92 -26.75
N GLY A 90 17.45 -2.43 -26.60
CA GLY A 90 18.56 -1.72 -26.01
C GLY A 90 19.00 -0.48 -26.77
N GLN A 91 19.37 0.54 -26.00
CA GLN A 91 20.65 1.26 -26.13
C GLN A 91 20.85 2.09 -24.86
N ARG A 92 21.50 1.47 -23.87
CA ARG A 92 22.18 2.18 -22.79
C ARG A 92 23.56 2.56 -23.28
N LEU A 93 23.79 3.84 -23.59
CA LEU A 93 25.11 4.44 -23.44
C LEU A 93 25.01 5.68 -22.53
N GLN A 94 25.58 5.51 -21.33
CA GLN A 94 26.40 6.47 -20.57
C GLN A 94 25.82 7.85 -20.17
N GLN A 95 25.57 8.06 -18.87
CA GLN A 95 26.48 8.79 -17.97
C GLN A 95 25.92 8.95 -16.53
N PRO A 96 26.79 8.99 -15.50
CA PRO A 96 26.40 9.16 -14.09
C PRO A 96 26.57 10.61 -13.62
N GLN A 97 25.51 11.29 -13.20
CA GLN A 97 25.55 12.39 -12.23
C GLN A 97 24.13 12.92 -11.93
N GLY A 98 23.82 13.11 -10.64
CA GLY A 98 22.64 13.86 -10.19
C GLY A 98 21.69 13.08 -9.29
N GLN A 99 22.11 12.79 -8.06
CA GLN A 99 21.30 12.18 -7.00
C GLN A 99 20.24 13.14 -6.40
N GLN A 100 19.74 14.10 -7.19
CA GLN A 100 18.77 15.12 -6.73
C GLN A 100 17.57 15.32 -7.66
N ARG A 101 17.46 14.52 -8.74
CA ARG A 101 16.28 14.47 -9.63
C ARG A 101 15.44 13.19 -9.51
N ARG A 102 15.77 12.31 -8.56
CA ARG A 102 15.10 11.01 -8.42
C ARG A 102 13.69 11.09 -7.82
N ALA A 103 13.39 12.08 -6.98
CA ALA A 103 12.04 12.24 -6.43
C ALA A 103 11.04 12.70 -7.49
N SER A 104 11.35 13.78 -8.21
CA SER A 104 10.46 14.35 -9.24
C SER A 104 10.19 13.43 -10.43
N ASN A 105 11.15 12.57 -10.80
CA ASN A 105 10.94 11.60 -11.87
C ASN A 105 10.13 10.39 -11.39
N ALA A 106 10.29 9.96 -10.14
CA ALA A 106 9.50 8.87 -9.58
C ALA A 106 8.01 9.24 -9.49
N ASP A 107 7.69 10.47 -9.08
CA ASP A 107 6.30 10.96 -9.06
C ASP A 107 5.71 11.02 -10.47
N ALA A 108 6.49 11.46 -11.46
CA ALA A 108 6.04 11.51 -12.86
C ALA A 108 5.82 10.11 -13.45
N ASP A 109 6.68 9.14 -13.12
CA ASP A 109 6.58 7.75 -13.57
C ASP A 109 5.37 7.05 -12.91
N GLU A 110 5.09 7.35 -11.64
CA GLU A 110 3.93 6.83 -10.91
C GLU A 110 2.61 7.37 -11.48
N ILE A 111 2.55 8.67 -11.77
CA ILE A 111 1.38 9.31 -12.40
C ILE A 111 1.11 8.72 -13.78
N GLU A 112 2.14 8.46 -14.58
CA GLU A 112 1.97 7.82 -15.89
C GLU A 112 1.52 6.37 -15.75
N THR A 113 2.06 5.63 -14.77
CA THR A 113 1.60 4.28 -14.45
C THR A 113 0.12 4.25 -14.07
N ALA A 114 -0.32 5.21 -13.23
CA ALA A 114 -1.73 5.37 -12.85
C ALA A 114 -2.62 5.69 -14.06
N ARG A 115 -2.17 6.58 -14.96
CA ARG A 115 -2.89 6.92 -16.20
C ARG A 115 -3.10 5.70 -17.09
N LEU A 116 -2.04 4.91 -17.30
CA LEU A 116 -2.07 3.70 -18.12
C LEU A 116 -2.97 2.62 -17.49
N SER A 117 -2.92 2.47 -16.17
CA SER A 117 -3.80 1.57 -15.41
C SER A 117 -5.28 1.94 -15.58
N ILE A 118 -5.63 3.22 -15.42
CA ILE A 118 -6.99 3.71 -15.64
C ILE A 118 -7.42 3.48 -17.08
N MET A 119 -6.59 3.84 -18.06
CA MET A 119 -6.89 3.65 -19.49
C MET A 119 -7.10 2.17 -19.86
N GLY A 120 -6.33 1.26 -19.25
CA GLY A 120 -6.42 -0.18 -19.49
C GLY A 120 -7.56 -0.88 -18.74
N ASN A 121 -8.18 -0.23 -17.74
CA ASN A 121 -9.23 -0.80 -16.90
C ASN A 121 -10.57 -0.06 -17.11
N PRO A 122 -11.56 -0.67 -17.78
CA PRO A 122 -12.83 -0.02 -18.08
C PRO A 122 -13.68 0.31 -16.84
N ARG A 123 -13.56 -0.50 -15.77
CA ARG A 123 -14.25 -0.23 -14.49
C ARG A 123 -13.62 0.98 -13.78
N ALA A 124 -12.29 1.04 -13.74
CA ALA A 124 -11.58 2.20 -13.20
C ALA A 124 -11.94 3.48 -13.95
N MET A 125 -12.02 3.43 -15.29
CA MET A 125 -12.48 4.57 -16.09
C MET A 125 -13.93 4.99 -15.79
N ALA A 126 -14.84 4.05 -15.54
CA ALA A 126 -16.21 4.38 -15.15
C ALA A 126 -16.23 5.15 -13.80
N GLN A 127 -15.46 4.67 -12.82
CA GLN A 127 -15.34 5.30 -11.51
C GLN A 127 -14.70 6.70 -11.61
N VAL A 128 -13.61 6.86 -12.36
CA VAL A 128 -12.97 8.16 -12.57
C VAL A 128 -13.92 9.14 -13.26
N ARG A 129 -14.75 8.68 -14.20
CA ARG A 129 -15.76 9.54 -14.86
C ARG A 129 -16.84 10.02 -13.90
N GLU A 130 -17.25 9.20 -12.94
CA GLU A 130 -18.25 9.54 -11.94
C GLU A 130 -17.70 10.49 -10.88
N GLN A 131 -16.53 10.18 -10.32
CA GLN A 131 -15.97 10.92 -9.20
C GLN A 131 -15.16 12.14 -9.62
N ARG A 132 -14.39 12.02 -10.71
CA ARG A 132 -13.37 13.02 -11.13
C ARG A 132 -13.40 13.25 -12.64
N PRO A 133 -14.46 13.91 -13.16
CA PRO A 133 -14.67 14.09 -14.60
C PRO A 133 -13.53 14.85 -15.29
N ALA A 134 -12.82 15.76 -14.60
CA ALA A 134 -11.66 16.46 -15.15
C ALA A 134 -10.49 15.51 -15.44
N LEU A 135 -10.26 14.52 -14.57
CA LEU A 135 -9.20 13.53 -14.74
C LEU A 135 -9.53 12.56 -15.88
N ALA A 136 -10.80 12.15 -16.00
CA ALA A 136 -11.27 11.32 -17.10
C ALA A 136 -11.11 12.00 -18.48
N GLN A 137 -11.37 13.31 -18.56
CA GLN A 137 -11.16 14.10 -19.79
C GLN A 137 -9.69 14.20 -20.18
N ALA A 138 -8.80 14.18 -19.19
CA ALA A 138 -7.36 14.30 -19.39
C ALA A 138 -6.67 12.95 -19.68
N VAL A 139 -7.32 11.80 -19.49
CA VAL A 139 -6.68 10.46 -19.51
C VAL A 139 -5.91 10.12 -20.78
N SER A 140 -6.32 10.66 -21.93
CA SER A 140 -5.67 10.44 -23.23
C SER A 140 -4.46 11.35 -23.48
N ASP A 141 -4.27 12.38 -22.65
CA ASP A 141 -3.18 13.35 -22.76
C ASP A 141 -2.27 13.22 -21.53
N PRO A 142 -1.05 12.66 -21.67
CA PRO A 142 -0.14 12.45 -20.55
C PRO A 142 0.25 13.74 -19.81
N ILE A 143 0.36 14.87 -20.53
CA ILE A 143 0.74 16.14 -19.94
C ILE A 143 -0.43 16.69 -19.14
N ARG A 144 -1.62 16.73 -19.76
CA ARG A 144 -2.83 17.23 -19.10
C ARG A 144 -3.25 16.38 -17.92
N PHE A 145 -3.11 15.06 -18.02
CA PHE A 145 -3.43 14.14 -16.93
C PHE A 145 -2.56 14.42 -15.71
N ARG A 146 -1.25 14.62 -15.92
CA ARG A 146 -0.32 14.94 -14.84
C ARG A 146 -0.64 16.27 -14.18
N GLU A 147 -0.97 17.30 -14.96
CA GLU A 147 -1.39 18.61 -14.41
C GLU A 147 -2.60 18.46 -13.48
N VAL A 148 -3.64 17.79 -13.97
CA VAL A 148 -4.88 17.57 -13.21
C VAL A 148 -4.64 16.69 -11.98
N TRP A 149 -3.77 15.69 -12.08
CA TRP A 149 -3.40 14.84 -10.94
C TRP A 149 -2.63 15.60 -9.86
N MET A 150 -1.66 16.44 -10.25
CA MET A 150 -0.89 17.26 -9.33
C MET A 150 -1.77 18.30 -8.64
N GLU A 151 -2.72 18.89 -9.35
CA GLU A 151 -3.70 19.80 -8.76
C GLU A 151 -4.48 19.12 -7.64
N MET A 152 -4.77 17.83 -7.75
CA MET A 152 -5.53 17.06 -6.75
C MET A 152 -4.72 16.60 -5.53
N THR A 153 -3.39 16.68 -5.57
CA THR A 153 -2.53 16.11 -4.54
C THR A 153 -2.48 17.04 -3.32
N PRO A 154 -2.84 16.58 -2.11
CA PRO A 154 -2.74 17.40 -0.92
C PRO A 154 -1.27 17.69 -0.56
N VAL A 155 -1.00 18.92 -0.14
CA VAL A 155 0.34 19.41 0.20
C VAL A 155 0.35 19.94 1.63
N ILE A 156 1.36 19.54 2.40
CA ILE A 156 1.66 20.14 3.70
C ILE A 156 2.43 21.44 3.47
N ASP A 157 1.77 22.58 3.66
CA ASP A 157 2.40 23.90 3.60
C ASP A 157 2.85 24.33 5.01
N LEU A 158 4.12 24.08 5.29
CA LEU A 158 4.76 24.44 6.55
C LEU A 158 4.96 25.95 6.74
N ARG A 159 4.99 26.73 5.64
CA ARG A 159 5.14 28.20 5.73
C ARG A 159 3.86 28.84 6.22
N SER A 160 2.72 28.37 5.76
CA SER A 160 1.41 28.81 6.25
C SER A 160 0.89 28.01 7.44
N ASN A 161 1.58 26.93 7.84
CA ASN A 161 1.15 25.98 8.88
C ASN A 161 -0.22 25.35 8.57
N LYS A 162 -0.39 24.85 7.34
CA LYS A 162 -1.65 24.26 6.85
C LYS A 162 -1.44 22.99 6.04
N LEU A 163 -2.46 22.13 6.05
CA LEU A 163 -2.68 21.11 5.03
C LEU A 163 -3.57 21.71 3.94
N VAL A 164 -3.05 21.79 2.71
CA VAL A 164 -3.79 22.26 1.53
C VAL A 164 -4.23 21.05 0.73
N PHE A 165 -5.52 20.94 0.46
CA PHE A 165 -6.09 19.89 -0.37
C PHE A 165 -6.18 20.37 -1.82
N GLY A 166 -6.08 19.42 -2.74
CA GLY A 166 -6.08 19.74 -4.17
C GLY A 166 -7.42 20.20 -4.76
N ASP A 167 -8.48 20.26 -3.95
CA ASP A 167 -9.76 20.88 -4.29
C ASP A 167 -9.87 22.34 -3.79
N GLY A 168 -8.76 22.90 -3.28
CA GLY A 168 -8.69 24.25 -2.73
C GLY A 168 -9.12 24.36 -1.27
N ASN A 169 -9.50 23.26 -0.61
CA ASN A 169 -9.75 23.27 0.82
C ASN A 169 -8.42 23.40 1.59
N GLU A 170 -8.44 24.14 2.70
CA GLU A 170 -7.27 24.31 3.55
C GLU A 170 -7.64 24.05 5.01
N VAL A 171 -6.81 23.30 5.72
CA VAL A 171 -6.96 23.04 7.15
C VAL A 171 -5.72 23.52 7.87
N SER A 172 -5.91 24.43 8.84
CA SER A 172 -4.79 24.91 9.66
C SER A 172 -4.38 23.84 10.66
N PHE A 173 -3.08 23.64 10.85
CA PHE A 173 -2.60 22.76 11.93
C PHE A 173 -2.90 23.39 13.28
N LEU A 174 -3.44 22.58 14.19
CA LEU A 174 -3.73 23.00 15.57
C LEU A 174 -2.43 23.07 16.37
N GLY A 175 -2.31 24.09 17.23
CA GLY A 175 -1.30 24.10 18.28
C GLY A 175 -1.66 23.08 19.37
N GLU A 176 -0.69 22.68 20.19
CA GLU A 176 -0.91 21.69 21.25
C GLU A 176 -2.02 22.12 22.25
N ALA A 177 -2.12 23.41 22.53
CA ALA A 177 -3.15 23.96 23.42
C ALA A 177 -4.57 23.93 22.82
N ASP A 178 -4.67 23.83 21.49
CA ASP A 178 -5.95 23.83 20.75
C ASP A 178 -6.43 22.41 20.44
N ILE A 179 -5.66 21.39 20.83
CA ILE A 179 -6.07 20.00 20.73
C ILE A 179 -7.30 19.78 21.63
N PRO A 180 -8.43 19.24 21.11
CA PRO A 180 -9.62 19.00 21.91
C PRO A 180 -9.30 18.10 23.12
N LYS A 181 -9.63 18.56 24.33
CA LYS A 181 -9.39 17.83 25.59
C LYS A 181 -9.95 16.41 25.60
N GLN A 182 -11.06 16.17 24.89
CA GLN A 182 -11.64 14.84 24.74
C GLN A 182 -10.69 13.85 24.08
N MET A 183 -9.83 14.32 23.16
CA MET A 183 -8.81 13.48 22.52
C MET A 183 -7.69 13.13 23.50
N GLU A 184 -7.30 14.07 24.35
CA GLU A 184 -6.30 13.85 25.41
C GLU A 184 -6.81 12.88 26.49
N GLU A 185 -8.06 13.03 26.93
CA GLU A 185 -8.72 12.11 27.86
C GLU A 185 -8.88 10.70 27.26
N ALA A 186 -9.22 10.62 25.97
CA ALA A 186 -9.32 9.35 25.25
C ALA A 186 -7.95 8.64 25.15
N LEU A 187 -6.87 9.39 24.91
CA LEU A 187 -5.51 8.87 24.94
C LEU A 187 -5.17 8.38 26.36
N GLN A 188 -5.45 9.17 27.41
CA GLN A 188 -5.15 8.79 28.79
C GLN A 188 -5.86 7.52 29.26
N SER A 189 -7.12 7.33 28.83
CA SER A 189 -7.96 6.18 29.19
C SER A 189 -7.84 4.99 28.23
N GLU A 190 -7.02 5.11 27.20
CA GLU A 190 -6.78 4.04 26.24
C GLU A 190 -6.10 2.82 26.91
N PRO A 191 -6.52 1.58 26.59
CA PRO A 191 -5.79 0.40 27.05
C PRO A 191 -4.36 0.42 26.51
N THR A 192 -3.37 0.08 27.33
CA THR A 192 -1.95 0.08 26.93
C THR A 192 -1.33 -1.30 27.02
N VAL A 193 -0.44 -1.61 26.09
CA VAL A 193 0.44 -2.80 26.12
C VAL A 193 1.84 -2.37 26.58
N GLN A 194 2.38 -3.07 27.58
CA GLN A 194 3.72 -2.80 28.10
C GLN A 194 4.78 -3.29 27.11
N GLY A 195 5.71 -2.41 26.76
CA GLY A 195 6.88 -2.69 25.93
C GLY A 195 8.17 -2.82 26.75
N PRO A 196 9.28 -3.20 26.10
CA PRO A 196 10.60 -3.24 26.74
C PRO A 196 11.03 -1.89 27.31
N ASN A 197 11.89 -1.92 28.33
CA ASN A 197 12.46 -0.74 28.99
C ASN A 197 11.43 0.22 29.62
N GLY A 198 10.24 -0.26 29.99
CA GLY A 198 9.20 0.54 30.65
C GLY A 198 8.38 1.41 29.71
N THR A 199 8.52 1.22 28.40
CA THR A 199 7.69 1.88 27.39
C THR A 199 6.27 1.31 27.43
N ALA A 200 5.25 2.11 27.08
CA ALA A 200 3.89 1.61 26.88
C ALA A 200 3.37 2.00 25.50
N ILE A 201 2.56 1.15 24.87
CA ILE A 201 1.95 1.41 23.56
C ILE A 201 0.44 1.45 23.73
N GLY A 202 -0.22 2.50 23.26
CA GLY A 202 -1.67 2.57 23.21
C GLY A 202 -2.25 1.49 22.28
N GLY A 203 -3.22 0.71 22.76
CA GLY A 203 -3.83 -0.40 22.02
C GLY A 203 -4.86 -0.01 20.96
N ARG A 204 -5.28 1.27 20.91
CA ARG A 204 -6.15 1.86 19.89
C ARG A 204 -5.41 2.84 18.97
N SER A 205 -4.54 3.69 19.52
CA SER A 205 -3.82 4.73 18.77
C SER A 205 -2.43 4.30 18.30
N GLY A 206 -1.85 3.26 18.91
CA GLY A 206 -0.46 2.86 18.65
C GLY A 206 0.57 3.86 19.20
N THR A 207 0.14 4.86 19.98
CA THR A 207 1.03 5.90 20.52
C THR A 207 2.01 5.30 21.52
N VAL A 208 3.31 5.56 21.33
CA VAL A 208 4.38 5.09 22.20
C VAL A 208 4.63 6.10 23.33
N ARG A 209 4.51 5.64 24.58
CA ARG A 209 4.78 6.41 25.80
C ARG A 209 6.12 6.01 26.38
N PRO A 210 7.08 6.94 26.55
CA PRO A 210 8.36 6.63 27.17
C PRO A 210 8.18 6.31 28.66
N ALA A 211 9.13 5.53 29.22
CA ALA A 211 9.10 5.05 30.61
C ALA A 211 9.12 6.16 31.67
N ASN A 212 9.63 7.33 31.31
CA ASN A 212 9.64 8.51 32.16
C ASN A 212 8.70 9.53 31.51
N GLY A 213 7.49 9.66 32.05
CA GLY A 213 6.55 10.69 31.60
C GLY A 213 7.26 12.04 31.55
N PHE A 214 7.10 12.76 30.43
CA PHE A 214 7.59 14.12 30.33
C PHE A 214 6.96 14.95 31.45
N GLN A 215 7.82 15.51 32.31
CA GLN A 215 7.47 16.57 33.25
C GLN A 215 7.52 17.91 32.52
#